data_AF-A0AAV2BWT2-F1
#
_entry.id   AF-A0AAV2BWT2-F1
#
_cell.length_a   1.000
_cell.length_b   1.000
_cell.length_c   1.000
_cell.angle_alpha   90.00
_cell.angle_beta   90.00
_cell.angle_gamma   90.00
#
_symmetry.space_group_name_H-M   'P 1'
#
loop_
_entity.id
_entity.type
_entity.pdbx_description
1 polymer ?
#
loop_
_entity_poly.entity_id
_entity_poly.type
_entity_poly.pdbx_seq_one_letter_code
_entity_poly.pdbx_strand_id
1 'polypeptide(L)'
;MGLNRVFNRGAHLNGINDSGKLLVSEIVHRAVLVVNEEGSEAAAVTAVMLIECSLTFDPEFVDDHPFMFVIYNNKNNLILFMGRVDEL
;
A
#
# COMPACT_ATOMS: atom_id res chain seq x y z
N MET A 1 11.86 -0.88 15.28
CA MET A 1 10.78 -1.80 15.72
C MET A 1 11.32 -2.68 16.84
N GLY A 2 10.59 -2.86 17.95
CA GLY A 2 11.09 -3.49 19.19
C GLY A 2 10.63 -4.94 19.44
N LEU A 3 10.11 -5.62 18.43
CA LEU A 3 9.54 -6.97 18.58
C LEU A 3 10.63 -8.05 18.52
N ASN A 4 11.40 -8.20 19.60
CA ASN A 4 12.53 -9.15 19.64
C ASN A 4 12.25 -10.44 20.43
N ARG A 5 11.35 -10.40 21.41
CA ARG A 5 11.14 -11.51 22.34
C ARG A 5 10.60 -12.77 21.66
N VAL A 6 9.75 -12.61 20.64
CA VAL A 6 9.09 -13.72 19.93
C VAL A 6 10.07 -14.60 19.14
N PHE A 7 11.25 -14.08 18.81
CA PHE A 7 12.29 -14.78 18.05
C PHE A 7 13.34 -15.46 18.95
N ASN A 8 13.22 -15.34 20.26
CA ASN A 8 14.22 -15.81 21.23
C ASN A 8 13.65 -16.92 22.12
N ARG A 9 14.54 -17.62 22.85
CA ARG A 9 14.16 -18.66 23.82
C ARG A 9 13.26 -18.17 24.98
N GLY A 10 13.14 -16.85 25.17
CA GLY A 10 12.22 -16.21 26.11
C GLY A 10 10.84 -15.88 25.50
N ALA A 11 10.50 -16.44 24.34
CA ALA A 11 9.18 -16.26 23.74
C ALA A 11 8.09 -16.91 24.60
N HIS A 12 7.04 -16.15 24.90
CA HIS A 12 5.87 -16.66 25.60
C HIS A 12 4.74 -16.87 24.57
N LEU A 13 4.64 -18.08 24.05
CA LEU A 13 3.65 -18.50 23.05
C LEU A 13 2.69 -19.58 23.59
N ASN A 14 2.43 -19.54 24.91
CA ASN A 14 1.61 -20.56 25.61
C ASN A 14 0.17 -20.63 25.07
N GLY A 15 -0.37 -19.54 24.52
CA GLY A 15 -1.66 -19.56 23.83
C GLY A 15 -1.70 -20.39 22.54
N ILE A 16 -0.54 -20.80 22.02
CA ILE A 16 -0.40 -21.72 20.87
C ILE A 16 0.00 -23.12 21.36
N ASN A 17 0.95 -23.20 22.31
CA ASN A 17 1.46 -24.47 22.85
C ASN A 17 2.06 -24.28 24.26
N ASP A 18 1.62 -25.08 25.22
CA ASP A 18 2.05 -25.01 26.63
C ASP A 18 3.46 -25.55 26.92
N SER A 19 4.14 -26.13 25.94
CA SER A 19 5.50 -26.68 26.13
C SER A 19 6.57 -25.63 26.47
N GLY A 20 6.30 -24.34 26.26
CA GLY A 20 7.23 -23.24 26.53
C GLY A 20 8.49 -23.25 25.65
N LYS A 21 8.48 -24.03 24.56
CA LYS A 21 9.63 -24.22 23.66
C LYS A 21 9.43 -23.62 22.27
N LEU A 22 8.27 -23.03 22.00
CA LEU A 22 7.99 -22.39 20.73
C LEU A 22 8.63 -21.00 20.65
N LEU A 23 9.20 -20.71 19.49
CA LEU A 23 9.65 -19.39 19.07
C LEU A 23 9.32 -19.19 17.60
N VAL A 24 9.25 -17.94 17.15
CA VAL A 24 9.12 -17.60 15.74
C VAL A 24 10.50 -17.68 15.11
N SER A 25 10.66 -18.50 14.07
CA SER A 25 11.92 -18.56 13.32
C SER A 25 12.00 -17.46 12.27
N GLU A 26 10.90 -17.21 11.56
CA GLU A 26 10.84 -16.28 10.44
C GLU A 26 9.42 -15.74 10.28
N ILE A 27 9.29 -14.48 9.85
CA ILE A 27 8.03 -13.89 9.40
C ILE A 27 8.26 -13.37 7.99
N VAL A 28 7.61 -13.99 7.01
CA VAL A 28 7.68 -13.57 5.62
C VAL A 28 6.38 -12.87 5.25
N HIS A 29 6.47 -11.63 4.80
CA HIS A 29 5.35 -10.89 4.22
C HIS A 29 5.66 -10.58 2.76
N ARG A 30 4.77 -10.99 1.85
CA ARG A 30 4.85 -10.70 0.42
C ARG A 30 3.62 -9.90 0.01
N ALA A 31 3.85 -8.76 -0.61
CA ALA A 31 2.84 -7.91 -1.21
C ALA A 31 3.14 -7.76 -2.70
N VAL A 32 2.11 -7.79 -3.54
CA VAL A 32 2.19 -7.55 -4.98
C VAL A 32 1.11 -6.54 -5.33
N LEU A 33 1.51 -5.44 -5.97
CA LEU A 33 0.61 -4.45 -6.54
C LEU A 33 0.82 -4.43 -8.04
N VAL A 34 -0.25 -4.60 -8.80
CA VAL A 34 -0.25 -4.45 -10.26
C VAL A 34 -1.11 -3.24 -10.57
N VAL A 35 -0.52 -2.27 -11.28
CA VAL A 35 -1.22 -1.08 -11.77
C VAL A 35 -1.38 -1.27 -13.27
N ASN A 36 -2.62 -1.23 -13.74
CA ASN A 36 -2.96 -1.24 -15.16
C ASN A 36 -4.07 -0.20 -15.41
N GLU A 37 -4.31 0.09 -16.68
CA GLU A 37 -5.34 1.05 -17.12
C GLU A 37 -6.72 0.61 -16.61
N GLU A 38 -7.04 -0.69 -16.70
CA GLU A 38 -8.27 -1.30 -16.17
C GLU A 38 -8.51 -1.06 -14.67
N GLY A 39 -7.45 -0.87 -13.86
CA GLY A 39 -7.53 -0.67 -12.42
C GLY A 39 -8.11 0.68 -11.99
N SER A 40 -8.23 1.65 -12.92
CA SER A 40 -8.82 2.98 -12.72
C SER A 40 -9.46 3.54 -14.01
N GLU A 41 -9.88 2.66 -14.93
CA GLU A 41 -10.28 3.01 -16.31
C GLU A 41 -11.65 3.71 -16.44
N ALA A 42 -12.40 3.89 -15.34
CA ALA A 42 -13.71 4.54 -15.40
C ALA A 42 -13.72 6.01 -14.93
N ALA A 43 -12.65 6.52 -14.29
CA ALA A 43 -12.64 7.90 -13.80
C ALA A 43 -12.19 8.93 -14.85
N ALA A 44 -11.36 8.54 -15.81
CA ALA A 44 -10.83 9.43 -16.85
C ALA A 44 -11.50 9.26 -18.24
N VAL A 45 -12.43 8.32 -18.42
CA VAL A 45 -13.29 8.24 -19.62
C VAL A 45 -14.61 8.96 -19.35
N THR A 46 -14.53 10.18 -18.81
CA THR A 46 -15.57 11.18 -19.08
C THR A 46 -14.91 12.31 -19.83
N ALA A 47 -14.53 12.04 -21.08
CA ALA A 47 -14.30 13.07 -22.07
C ALA A 47 -15.65 13.73 -22.39
N VAL A 48 -16.16 14.56 -21.47
CA VAL A 48 -17.09 15.60 -21.88
C VAL A 48 -16.21 16.63 -22.59
N MET A 49 -16.27 16.66 -23.91
CA MET A 49 -15.72 17.77 -24.70
C MET A 49 -16.61 19.00 -24.46
N LEU A 50 -16.56 19.56 -23.25
CA LEU A 50 -16.99 20.92 -22.99
C LEU A 50 -15.82 21.80 -23.39
N ILE A 51 -15.98 22.48 -24.52
CA ILE A 51 -15.09 23.58 -24.88
C ILE A 51 -15.40 24.70 -23.88
N GLU A 52 -14.62 24.81 -22.81
CA GLU A 52 -14.61 26.02 -22.00
C GLU A 52 -14.01 27.15 -22.84
N CYS A 53 -14.80 28.17 -23.13
CA CYS A 53 -14.35 29.37 -23.84
C CYS A 53 -13.49 30.31 -22.97
N SER A 54 -13.14 29.90 -21.75
CA SER A 54 -12.27 30.63 -20.82
C SER A 54 -11.03 29.81 -20.51
N LEU A 55 -9.86 30.46 -20.45
CA LEU A 55 -8.59 29.84 -20.06
C LEU A 55 -8.66 29.38 -18.59
N THR A 56 -9.03 28.12 -18.39
CA THR A 56 -8.90 27.41 -17.12
C THR A 56 -7.57 26.65 -17.19
N PHE A 57 -6.56 27.09 -16.45
CA PHE A 57 -5.32 26.34 -16.29
C PHE A 57 -5.52 25.31 -15.16
N ASP A 58 -5.95 24.10 -15.53
CA ASP A 58 -5.87 22.99 -14.59
C ASP A 58 -4.39 22.62 -14.37
N PRO A 59 -3.97 22.38 -13.12
CA PRO A 59 -2.61 21.95 -12.83
C PRO A 59 -2.38 20.56 -13.42
N GLU A 60 -1.37 20.45 -14.28
CA GLU A 60 -0.91 19.18 -14.82
C GLU A 60 -0.19 18.38 -13.73
N PHE A 61 -0.50 17.10 -13.62
CA PHE A 61 0.15 16.18 -12.70
C PHE A 61 0.86 15.11 -13.51
N VAL A 62 2.19 15.14 -13.48
CA VAL A 62 3.08 14.23 -14.23
C VAL A 62 4.01 13.59 -13.23
N ASP A 63 3.82 12.28 -12.98
CA ASP A 63 4.68 11.48 -12.10
C ASP A 63 5.79 10.78 -12.91
N ASP A 64 6.65 11.55 -13.58
CA ASP A 64 7.80 11.04 -14.36
C ASP A 64 9.09 10.91 -13.53
N HIS A 65 8.95 10.93 -12.21
CA HIS A 65 10.03 10.87 -11.22
C HIS A 65 9.62 10.03 -10.01
N PRO A 66 10.54 9.66 -9.09
CA PRO A 66 10.17 8.87 -7.92
C PRO A 66 9.00 9.46 -7.13
N PHE A 67 8.02 8.62 -6.81
CA PHE A 67 6.82 9.03 -6.08
C PHE A 67 6.41 7.99 -5.02
N MET A 68 5.62 8.42 -4.05
CA MET A 68 5.03 7.55 -3.03
C MET A 68 3.55 7.36 -3.30
N PHE A 69 3.03 6.18 -2.99
CA PHE A 69 1.60 5.90 -3.09
C PHE A 69 1.07 5.27 -1.81
N VAL A 70 -0.23 5.45 -1.58
CA VAL A 70 -0.97 4.83 -0.49
C VAL A 70 -2.33 4.35 -1.03
N ILE A 71 -2.62 3.06 -0.86
CA ILE A 71 -3.97 2.52 -1.06
C ILE A 71 -4.65 2.50 0.29
N TYR A 72 -5.66 3.34 0.45
CA TYR A 72 -6.31 3.61 1.73
C TYR A 72 -7.79 3.24 1.71
N ASN A 73 -8.24 2.58 2.77
CA ASN A 73 -9.65 2.29 3.00
C ASN A 73 -10.25 3.38 3.90
N ASN A 74 -11.02 4.30 3.28
CA ASN A 74 -11.69 5.41 3.97
C ASN A 74 -12.72 4.97 5.01
N LYS A 75 -13.37 3.81 4.82
CA LYS A 75 -14.41 3.34 5.74
C LYS A 75 -13.82 2.89 7.07
N ASN A 76 -12.68 2.20 7.01
CA ASN A 76 -12.06 1.58 8.18
C ASN A 76 -10.88 2.41 8.70
N ASN A 77 -10.50 3.48 7.99
CA ASN A 77 -9.32 4.28 8.22
C ASN A 77 -8.01 3.47 8.26
N LEU A 78 -7.81 2.61 7.26
CA LEU A 78 -6.69 1.68 7.19
C LEU A 78 -5.88 1.84 5.92
N ILE A 79 -4.56 1.84 6.06
CA ILE A 79 -3.62 1.72 4.95
C ILE A 79 -3.55 0.24 4.55
N LEU A 80 -3.94 -0.07 3.32
CA LEU A 80 -3.86 -1.42 2.77
C LEU A 80 -2.50 -1.66 2.12
N PHE A 81 -2.02 -0.67 1.37
CA PHE A 81 -0.70 -0.66 0.76
C PHE A 81 -0.07 0.71 0.89
N MET A 82 1.24 0.74 1.06
CA MET A 82 2.06 1.94 1.00
C MET A 82 3.39 1.54 0.37
N GLY A 83 3.89 2.39 -0.52
CA GLY A 83 5.14 2.12 -1.20
C GLY A 83 5.70 3.35 -1.89
N ARG A 84 6.84 3.13 -2.52
CA ARG A 84 7.53 4.09 -3.35
C ARG A 84 7.84 3.43 -4.69
N VAL A 85 7.60 4.15 -5.77
CA VAL A 85 8.06 3.80 -7.10
C VAL A 85 9.30 4.65 -7.36
N ASP A 86 10.44 3.98 -7.53
CA ASP A 86 11.72 4.65 -7.78
C ASP A 86 12.03 4.74 -9.29
N GLU A 87 11.56 3.79 -10.08
CA GLU A 87 11.69 3.72 -11.54
C GLU A 87 10.40 3.13 -12.13
N LEU A 88 9.97 3.68 -13.28
CA LEU A 88 8.77 3.27 -14.03
C LEU A 88 9.10 2.32 -15.18
#